data_AF-A0A1R3K0Y5-F1
#
_entry.id   AF-A0A1R3K0Y5-F1
#
_cell.length_a   1.000
_cell.length_b   1.000
_cell.length_c   1.000
_cell.angle_alpha   90.00
_cell.angle_beta   90.00
_cell.angle_gamma   90.00
#
_symmetry.space_group_name_H-M   'P 1'
#
loop_
_entity.id
_entity.type
_entity.pdbx_description
1 polymer ?
#
loop_
_entity_poly.entity_id
_entity_poly.type
_entity_poly.pdbx_seq_one_letter_code
_entity_poly.pdbx_strand_id
1 'polypeptide(L)'
;MDRWSGVLKVPSANAIFFNGDKVEGSQNPVVERLSDLQKIAQVLVSKFGGSVNAWVIEASIFNGPFAVYKDFIPSVNKYGEPKSYSPVGFPASTSTVSLLSGCLGQAKNVISTGQWQPCSISVSASQPKTLILGFSKGGTVVNQLVTELGSLEDNSLAIPCHAREQPREKFQEEIEIIPRSKESLLNSITDIHYVDVGLNSSGAYITDQNVIARISKRLADGGAPGIRFSLHGTPRQWCDSRRAWIRDEKDELYRLLESEAQKSGGKLRVCERFYFANRPPDMQMHFEVIEKMDVS
;
A
#
# COMPACT_ATOMS: atom_id res chain seq x y z
N MET A 1 -27.91 -16.44 -17.72
CA MET A 1 -27.72 -16.63 -16.26
C MET A 1 -26.43 -17.40 -16.10
N ASP A 2 -25.31 -16.68 -16.06
CA ASP A 2 -24.00 -17.30 -15.97
C ASP A 2 -23.75 -17.72 -14.52
N ARG A 3 -23.68 -19.03 -14.30
CA ARG A 3 -23.32 -19.64 -13.02
C ARG A 3 -21.85 -19.31 -12.74
N TRP A 4 -21.59 -18.50 -11.73
CA TRP A 4 -20.26 -18.31 -11.17
C TRP A 4 -19.88 -19.57 -10.37
N SER A 5 -19.39 -20.60 -11.06
CA SER A 5 -18.69 -21.72 -10.42
C SER A 5 -17.20 -21.39 -10.36
N GLY A 6 -16.81 -20.49 -9.45
CA GLY A 6 -15.42 -20.11 -9.22
C GLY A 6 -14.89 -20.68 -7.90
N VAL A 7 -13.82 -21.48 -7.95
CA VAL A 7 -13.04 -21.85 -6.77
C VAL A 7 -12.40 -20.57 -6.21
N LEU A 8 -12.67 -20.23 -4.95
CA LEU A 8 -11.97 -19.14 -4.24
C LEU A 8 -10.51 -19.58 -4.04
N LYS A 9 -9.66 -19.15 -4.96
CA LYS A 9 -8.23 -19.41 -4.91
C LYS A 9 -7.58 -18.41 -3.95
N VAL A 10 -6.64 -18.87 -3.12
CA VAL A 10 -5.81 -17.97 -2.30
C VAL A 10 -5.13 -16.97 -3.25
N PRO A 11 -5.27 -15.65 -3.01
CA PRO A 11 -4.63 -14.67 -3.88
C PRO A 11 -3.12 -14.77 -3.73
N SER A 12 -2.38 -14.51 -4.81
CA SER A 12 -0.92 -14.40 -4.76
C SER A 12 -0.46 -13.15 -4.02
N ALA A 13 -1.28 -12.08 -4.03
CA ALA A 13 -1.02 -10.84 -3.32
C ALA A 13 -2.29 -10.04 -3.02
N ASN A 14 -2.19 -9.09 -2.10
CA ASN A 14 -3.11 -7.99 -1.87
C ASN A 14 -2.46 -6.69 -2.33
N ALA A 15 -2.99 -6.07 -3.39
CA ALA A 15 -2.61 -4.73 -3.83
C ALA A 15 -3.50 -3.69 -3.14
N ILE A 16 -2.93 -2.91 -2.23
CA ILE A 16 -3.63 -1.92 -1.42
C ILE A 16 -3.24 -0.53 -1.92
N PHE A 17 -4.20 0.17 -2.52
CA PHE A 17 -4.03 1.48 -3.11
C PHE A 17 -4.74 2.54 -2.27
N PHE A 18 -3.97 3.42 -1.65
CA PHE A 18 -4.45 4.61 -0.95
C PHE A 18 -4.60 5.74 -1.96
N ASN A 19 -5.84 6.19 -2.17
CA ASN A 19 -6.17 7.24 -3.11
C ASN A 19 -5.78 8.63 -2.58
N GLY A 20 -5.83 9.65 -3.42
CA GLY A 20 -5.45 11.00 -3.06
C GLY A 20 -6.60 12.00 -3.06
N ASP A 21 -6.23 13.23 -3.40
CA ASP A 21 -7.17 14.35 -3.52
C ASP A 21 -8.16 14.14 -4.67
N LYS A 22 -9.38 14.62 -4.47
CA LYS A 22 -10.44 14.59 -5.47
C LYS A 22 -10.30 15.77 -6.42
N VAL A 23 -10.60 15.52 -7.69
CA VAL A 23 -10.74 16.57 -8.69
C VAL A 23 -12.13 16.39 -9.30
N GLU A 24 -13.08 17.22 -8.87
CA GLU A 24 -14.44 17.19 -9.40
C GLU A 24 -14.61 18.17 -10.56
N GLY A 25 -15.44 17.81 -11.55
CA GLY A 25 -15.83 18.70 -12.64
C GLY A 25 -14.67 19.04 -13.58
N SER A 26 -13.69 18.16 -13.72
CA SER A 26 -12.51 18.40 -14.56
C SER A 26 -12.87 18.51 -16.05
N GLN A 27 -13.99 17.88 -16.46
CA GLN A 27 -14.39 17.64 -17.85
C GLN A 27 -13.32 16.88 -18.68
N ASN A 28 -12.23 16.44 -18.04
CA ASN A 28 -11.19 15.66 -18.67
C ASN A 28 -11.53 14.18 -18.51
N PRO A 29 -11.80 13.43 -19.61
CA PRO A 29 -12.27 12.06 -19.53
C PRO A 29 -11.27 11.09 -18.87
N VAL A 30 -9.97 11.41 -18.89
CA VAL A 30 -8.94 10.60 -18.22
C VAL A 30 -8.99 10.84 -16.71
N VAL A 31 -9.13 12.09 -16.27
CA VAL A 31 -9.22 12.45 -14.85
C VAL A 31 -10.48 11.88 -14.23
N GLU A 32 -11.65 12.05 -14.86
CA GLU A 32 -12.92 11.50 -14.36
C GLU A 32 -12.85 9.97 -14.23
N ARG A 33 -12.34 9.29 -15.28
CA ARG A 33 -12.22 7.83 -15.29
C ARG A 33 -11.24 7.30 -14.25
N LEU A 34 -10.15 8.01 -13.98
CA LEU A 34 -9.14 7.62 -12.99
C LEU A 34 -9.38 8.21 -11.60
N SER A 35 -10.50 8.90 -11.42
CA SER A 35 -11.06 9.25 -10.12
C SER A 35 -12.05 8.18 -9.63
N ASP A 36 -12.57 7.35 -10.53
CA ASP A 36 -13.45 6.22 -10.22
C ASP A 36 -12.68 5.06 -9.55
N LEU A 37 -13.08 4.70 -8.33
CA LEU A 37 -12.41 3.67 -7.54
C LEU A 37 -12.46 2.28 -8.18
N GLN A 38 -13.56 1.95 -8.87
CA GLN A 38 -13.71 0.66 -9.55
C GLN A 38 -12.75 0.57 -10.74
N LYS A 39 -12.56 1.67 -11.46
CA LYS A 39 -11.59 1.76 -12.56
C LYS A 39 -10.16 1.63 -12.05
N ILE A 40 -9.82 2.26 -10.94
CA ILE A 40 -8.51 2.07 -10.29
C ILE A 40 -8.31 0.59 -9.93
N ALA A 41 -9.30 -0.06 -9.32
CA ALA A 41 -9.22 -1.49 -9.00
C ALA A 41 -8.99 -2.37 -10.25
N GLN A 42 -9.69 -2.08 -11.36
CA GLN A 42 -9.49 -2.76 -12.64
C GLN A 42 -8.07 -2.59 -13.19
N VAL A 43 -7.50 -1.38 -13.07
CA VAL A 43 -6.11 -1.10 -13.47
C VAL A 43 -5.13 -1.92 -12.62
N LEU A 44 -5.34 -2.01 -11.29
CA LEU A 44 -4.49 -2.79 -10.41
C LEU A 44 -4.50 -4.29 -10.76
N VAL A 45 -5.69 -4.88 -10.96
CA VAL A 45 -5.81 -6.29 -11.36
C VAL A 45 -5.15 -6.55 -12.71
N SER A 46 -5.30 -5.63 -13.67
CA SER A 46 -4.65 -5.72 -14.98
C SER A 46 -3.11 -5.68 -14.86
N LYS A 47 -2.57 -4.84 -13.96
CA LYS A 47 -1.13 -4.66 -13.76
C LYS A 47 -0.46 -5.79 -12.98
N PHE A 48 -1.09 -6.23 -11.88
CA PHE A 48 -0.50 -7.21 -10.97
C PHE A 48 -0.97 -8.66 -11.25
N GLY A 49 -1.92 -8.84 -12.16
CA GLY A 49 -2.42 -10.13 -12.62
C GLY A 49 -3.70 -10.60 -11.93
N GLY A 50 -4.39 -11.56 -12.55
CA GLY A 50 -5.72 -12.02 -12.14
C GLY A 50 -5.79 -12.81 -10.83
N SER A 51 -4.66 -13.08 -10.17
CA SER A 51 -4.61 -13.75 -8.86
C SER A 51 -4.40 -12.78 -7.69
N VAL A 52 -4.57 -11.47 -7.90
CA VAL A 52 -4.37 -10.44 -6.87
C VAL A 52 -5.71 -9.88 -6.42
N ASN A 53 -5.86 -9.66 -5.11
CA ASN A 53 -6.95 -8.85 -4.56
C ASN A 53 -6.58 -7.38 -4.66
N ALA A 54 -7.42 -6.56 -5.31
CA ALA A 54 -7.24 -5.12 -5.38
C ALA A 54 -8.13 -4.41 -4.34
N TRP A 55 -7.51 -3.63 -3.47
CA TRP A 55 -8.15 -2.82 -2.45
C TRP A 55 -7.89 -1.35 -2.75
N VAL A 56 -8.94 -0.57 -3.00
CA VAL A 56 -8.83 0.88 -3.23
C VAL A 56 -9.45 1.59 -2.04
N ILE A 57 -8.62 2.30 -1.27
CA ILE A 57 -8.99 2.98 -0.04
C ILE A 57 -8.98 4.48 -0.31
N GLU A 58 -10.11 5.15 -0.09
CA GLU A 58 -10.19 6.61 -0.07
C GLU A 58 -10.24 7.14 1.38
N ALA A 59 -9.94 8.42 1.57
CA ALA A 59 -10.06 9.05 2.87
C ALA A 59 -11.53 9.08 3.34
N SER A 60 -11.75 8.87 4.63
CA SER A 60 -13.08 8.99 5.26
C SER A 60 -13.58 10.43 5.30
N ILE A 61 -12.68 11.41 5.19
CA ILE A 61 -12.97 12.84 5.27
C ILE A 61 -12.28 13.58 4.13
N PHE A 62 -13.00 14.52 3.54
CA PHE A 62 -12.50 15.49 2.58
C PHE A 62 -12.81 16.91 3.06
N ASN A 63 -11.84 17.82 2.93
CA ASN A 63 -12.06 19.26 3.09
C ASN A 63 -11.92 19.93 1.73
N GLY A 64 -13.06 20.12 1.05
CA GLY A 64 -13.04 20.41 -0.39
C GLY A 64 -12.40 19.24 -1.15
N PRO A 65 -11.44 19.49 -2.06
CA PRO A 65 -10.77 18.41 -2.80
C PRO A 65 -9.77 17.61 -1.95
N PHE A 66 -9.41 18.12 -0.76
CA PHE A 66 -8.29 17.61 0.01
C PHE A 66 -8.69 16.40 0.87
N ALA A 67 -8.12 15.23 0.57
CA ALA A 67 -8.26 14.02 1.38
C ALA A 67 -7.65 14.22 2.78
N VAL A 68 -8.24 13.61 3.82
CA VAL A 68 -7.75 13.72 5.20
C VAL A 68 -7.71 12.34 5.85
N TYR A 69 -6.53 11.73 5.92
CA TYR A 69 -6.30 10.39 6.47
C TYR A 69 -6.08 10.38 8.00
N LYS A 70 -6.99 11.00 8.76
CA LYS A 70 -6.87 11.11 10.23
C LYS A 70 -6.87 9.76 10.97
N ASP A 71 -7.47 8.73 10.37
CA ASP A 71 -7.58 7.40 10.98
C ASP A 71 -6.30 6.58 10.79
N PHE A 72 -5.42 7.01 9.88
CA PHE A 72 -4.15 6.35 9.58
C PHE A 72 -2.96 7.14 10.12
N ILE A 73 -3.08 8.46 10.24
CA ILE A 73 -1.97 9.36 10.57
C ILE A 73 -2.28 10.10 11.89
N PRO A 74 -1.43 10.00 12.92
CA PRO A 74 -1.70 10.54 14.25
C PRO A 74 -2.03 12.03 14.31
N SER A 75 -1.44 12.84 13.42
CA SER A 75 -1.61 14.29 13.43
C SER A 75 -1.57 14.84 12.00
N VAL A 76 -2.73 15.28 11.53
CA VAL A 76 -2.92 15.97 10.25
C VAL A 76 -3.61 17.31 10.46
N ASN A 77 -3.29 18.30 9.61
CA ASN A 77 -4.03 19.56 9.59
C ASN A 77 -5.38 19.41 8.86
N LYS A 78 -6.16 20.49 8.77
CA LYS A 78 -7.47 20.50 8.10
C LYS A 78 -7.43 20.17 6.60
N TYR A 79 -6.26 20.16 5.96
CA TYR A 79 -6.07 19.81 4.55
C TYR A 79 -5.41 18.44 4.35
N GLY A 80 -5.25 17.69 5.45
CA GLY A 80 -4.67 16.35 5.43
C GLY A 80 -3.15 16.31 5.41
N GLU A 81 -2.46 17.43 5.68
CA GLU A 81 -1.01 17.45 5.72
C GLU A 81 -0.50 16.96 7.08
N PRO A 82 0.41 15.99 7.10
CA PRO A 82 0.94 15.44 8.34
C PRO A 82 1.91 16.41 9.00
N LYS A 83 1.84 16.54 10.33
CA LYS A 83 2.88 17.25 11.10
C LYS A 83 4.18 16.43 11.17
N SER A 84 4.03 15.11 11.31
CA SER A 84 5.11 14.13 11.39
C SER A 84 4.51 12.73 11.24
N TYR A 85 5.34 11.77 10.83
CA TYR A 85 4.99 10.35 10.86
C TYR A 85 5.46 9.74 12.19
N SER A 86 4.63 8.94 12.85
CA SER A 86 4.95 8.37 14.17
C SER A 86 4.51 6.92 14.26
N PRO A 87 5.42 5.97 14.56
CA PRO A 87 5.10 4.55 14.61
C PRO A 87 4.32 4.15 15.87
N VAL A 88 4.19 5.05 16.85
CA VAL A 88 3.58 4.75 18.16
C VAL A 88 2.13 4.32 17.98
N GLY A 89 1.82 3.10 18.43
CA GLY A 89 0.48 2.51 18.32
C GLY A 89 0.14 1.93 16.95
N PHE A 90 1.06 1.99 15.98
CA PHE A 90 0.89 1.40 14.64
C PHE A 90 -0.44 1.77 13.96
N PRO A 91 -0.78 3.07 13.86
CA PRO A 91 -2.10 3.52 13.42
C PRO A 91 -2.44 3.09 11.98
N ALA A 92 -1.53 3.24 11.02
CA ALA A 92 -1.85 2.94 9.63
C ALA A 92 -2.00 1.45 9.37
N SER A 93 -1.12 0.61 9.93
CA SER A 93 -1.23 -0.85 9.77
C SER A 93 -2.44 -1.42 10.50
N THR A 94 -2.73 -0.94 11.72
CA THR A 94 -3.93 -1.34 12.48
C THR A 94 -5.21 -0.93 11.76
N SER A 95 -5.31 0.31 11.29
CA SER A 95 -6.46 0.80 10.54
C SER A 95 -6.63 0.08 9.21
N THR A 96 -5.54 -0.24 8.52
CA THR A 96 -5.57 -1.05 7.28
C THR A 96 -6.15 -2.45 7.55
N VAL A 97 -5.61 -3.17 8.53
CA VAL A 97 -6.09 -4.52 8.89
C VAL A 97 -7.57 -4.50 9.31
N SER A 98 -7.96 -3.52 10.13
CA SER A 98 -9.35 -3.35 10.57
C SER A 98 -10.29 -3.11 9.37
N LEU A 99 -9.90 -2.23 8.44
CA LEU A 99 -10.69 -1.94 7.25
C LEU A 99 -10.83 -3.16 6.33
N LEU A 100 -9.72 -3.84 6.03
CA LEU A 100 -9.73 -5.06 5.21
C LEU A 100 -10.60 -6.16 5.83
N SER A 101 -10.47 -6.37 7.14
CA SER A 101 -11.25 -7.37 7.89
C SER A 101 -12.73 -7.03 7.91
N GLY A 102 -13.07 -5.75 8.13
CA GLY A 102 -14.44 -5.25 8.08
C GLY A 102 -15.08 -5.43 6.70
N CYS A 103 -14.37 -5.04 5.63
CA CYS A 103 -14.83 -5.24 4.26
C CYS A 103 -15.03 -6.73 3.93
N LEU A 104 -14.09 -7.60 4.31
CA LEU A 104 -14.22 -9.03 4.08
C LEU A 104 -15.42 -9.63 4.83
N GLY A 105 -15.64 -9.21 6.08
CA GLY A 105 -16.80 -9.62 6.86
C GLY A 105 -18.13 -9.22 6.20
N GLN A 106 -18.23 -7.97 5.72
CA GLN A 106 -19.40 -7.50 4.97
C GLN A 106 -19.60 -8.27 3.65
N ALA A 107 -18.52 -8.50 2.90
CA ALA A 107 -18.58 -9.26 1.65
C ALA A 107 -19.07 -10.70 1.87
N LYS A 108 -18.55 -11.39 2.90
CA LYS A 108 -19.01 -12.73 3.29
C LYS A 108 -20.51 -12.75 3.62
N ASN A 109 -21.02 -11.74 4.32
CA ASN A 109 -22.44 -11.64 4.67
C ASN A 109 -23.32 -11.43 3.43
N VAL A 110 -22.90 -10.59 2.48
CA VAL A 110 -23.62 -10.37 1.22
C VAL A 110 -23.64 -11.65 0.37
N ILE A 111 -22.51 -12.36 0.28
CA ILE A 111 -22.40 -13.59 -0.50
C ILE A 111 -23.22 -14.73 0.11
N SER A 112 -23.27 -14.84 1.45
CA SER A 112 -23.97 -15.91 2.16
C SER A 112 -25.51 -15.83 2.06
N THR A 113 -26.06 -14.70 1.62
CA THR A 113 -27.50 -14.56 1.34
C THR A 113 -27.89 -15.07 -0.05
N GLY A 114 -26.92 -15.39 -0.91
CA GLY A 114 -27.10 -16.21 -2.11
C GLY A 114 -26.68 -17.65 -1.84
N GLN A 115 -27.42 -18.65 -2.35
CA GLN A 115 -27.12 -20.07 -2.14
C GLN A 115 -25.67 -20.41 -2.52
N TRP A 116 -24.81 -20.62 -1.52
CA TRP A 116 -23.42 -21.03 -1.70
C TRP A 116 -23.24 -22.48 -1.26
N GLN A 117 -22.63 -23.30 -2.12
CA GLN A 117 -22.06 -24.59 -1.74
C GLN A 117 -20.57 -24.42 -1.43
N PRO A 118 -20.06 -24.98 -0.32
CA PRO A 118 -18.66 -24.83 0.07
C PRO A 118 -17.76 -25.55 -0.94
N CYS A 119 -16.96 -24.80 -1.70
CA CYS A 119 -15.94 -25.34 -2.58
C CYS A 119 -14.65 -25.62 -1.79
N SER A 120 -14.06 -26.80 -2.00
CA SER A 120 -12.76 -27.17 -1.43
C SER A 120 -11.67 -26.26 -1.99
N ILE A 121 -10.96 -25.55 -1.12
CA ILE A 121 -9.86 -24.66 -1.51
C ILE A 121 -8.56 -25.45 -1.47
N SER A 122 -7.80 -25.43 -2.57
CA SER A 122 -6.47 -26.04 -2.63
C SER A 122 -5.44 -25.15 -1.94
N VAL A 123 -4.80 -25.68 -0.91
CA VAL A 123 -3.86 -24.99 -0.02
C VAL A 123 -2.47 -24.94 -0.65
N SER A 124 -1.93 -23.75 -0.88
CA SER A 124 -0.48 -23.52 -0.97
C SER A 124 -0.05 -22.65 0.20
N ALA A 125 0.86 -23.17 1.01
CA ALA A 125 1.15 -22.79 2.40
C ALA A 125 1.90 -21.45 2.62
N SER A 126 1.64 -20.40 1.83
CA SER A 126 2.26 -19.10 2.02
C SER A 126 1.22 -17.98 2.07
N GLN A 127 1.28 -17.14 3.10
CA GLN A 127 0.49 -15.92 3.21
C GLN A 127 0.63 -15.07 1.93
N PRO A 128 -0.47 -14.48 1.41
CA PRO A 128 -0.39 -13.57 0.26
C PRO A 128 0.55 -12.40 0.53
N LYS A 129 1.34 -12.01 -0.48
CA LYS A 129 2.18 -10.81 -0.40
C LYS A 129 1.32 -9.55 -0.30
N THR A 130 1.88 -8.47 0.22
CA THR A 130 1.23 -7.16 0.28
C THR A 130 2.00 -6.17 -0.60
N LEU A 131 1.27 -5.50 -1.49
CA LEU A 131 1.77 -4.44 -2.36
C LEU A 131 1.07 -3.15 -1.93
N ILE A 132 1.82 -2.17 -1.45
CA ILE A 132 1.28 -0.90 -0.98
C ILE A 132 1.50 0.16 -2.06
N LEU A 133 0.44 0.89 -2.41
CA LEU A 133 0.49 1.99 -3.37
C LEU A 133 -0.12 3.24 -2.75
N GLY A 134 0.56 4.36 -2.86
CA GLY A 134 0.06 5.66 -2.41
C GLY A 134 0.02 6.63 -3.57
N PHE A 135 -1.18 7.07 -3.94
CA PHE A 135 -1.37 8.05 -4.99
C PHE A 135 -1.64 9.44 -4.43
N SER A 136 -0.95 10.47 -4.95
CA SER A 136 -1.18 11.85 -4.53
C SER A 136 -1.10 11.96 -2.99
N LYS A 137 -2.16 12.37 -2.30
CA LYS A 137 -2.18 12.43 -0.83
C LYS A 137 -2.14 11.06 -0.12
N GLY A 138 -2.52 9.98 -0.79
CA GLY A 138 -2.41 8.62 -0.27
C GLY A 138 -0.97 8.22 0.05
N GLY A 139 0.03 8.89 -0.54
CA GLY A 139 1.44 8.73 -0.18
C GLY A 139 1.75 9.02 1.30
N THR A 140 0.93 9.82 1.97
CA THR A 140 1.08 10.07 3.41
C THR A 140 0.79 8.84 4.26
N VAL A 141 -0.20 8.02 3.86
CA VAL A 141 -0.47 6.73 4.51
C VAL A 141 0.69 5.77 4.26
N VAL A 142 1.28 5.80 3.06
CA VAL A 142 2.46 4.99 2.73
C VAL A 142 3.66 5.39 3.59
N ASN A 143 3.96 6.68 3.75
CA ASN A 143 5.03 7.14 4.63
C ASN A 143 4.81 6.69 6.08
N GLN A 144 3.57 6.72 6.55
CA GLN A 144 3.21 6.24 7.89
C GLN A 144 3.41 4.72 8.03
N LEU A 145 3.01 3.92 7.03
CA LEU A 145 3.28 2.48 6.98
C LEU A 145 4.78 2.17 6.93
N VAL A 146 5.58 2.92 6.17
CA VAL A 146 7.04 2.78 6.12
C VAL A 146 7.67 3.10 7.49
N THR A 147 7.17 4.14 8.17
CA THR A 147 7.59 4.51 9.52
C THR A 147 7.32 3.40 10.53
N GLU A 148 6.12 2.80 10.46
CA GLU A 148 5.71 1.64 11.26
C GLU A 148 6.54 0.40 10.96
N LEU A 149 6.80 0.12 9.68
CA LEU A 149 7.62 -1.01 9.24
C LEU A 149 9.04 -0.94 9.82
N GLY A 150 9.65 0.25 9.81
CA GLY A 150 10.97 0.47 10.40
C GLY A 150 11.00 0.47 11.93
N SER A 151 9.83 0.39 12.58
CA SER A 151 9.71 0.34 14.05
C SER A 151 9.13 -0.98 14.53
N LEU A 152 8.84 -1.92 13.62
CA LEU A 152 8.42 -3.25 13.99
C LEU A 152 9.62 -3.99 14.59
N GLU A 153 9.48 -4.42 15.84
CA GLU A 153 10.50 -5.22 16.51
C GLU A 153 10.67 -6.56 15.77
N ASP A 154 11.93 -6.98 15.61
CA ASP A 154 12.23 -8.37 15.26
C ASP A 154 11.91 -9.23 16.48
N ASN A 155 10.62 -9.48 16.69
CA ASN A 155 10.21 -10.70 17.33
C ASN A 155 10.68 -11.80 16.39
N SER A 156 11.93 -12.24 16.60
CA SER A 156 12.45 -13.52 16.12
C SER A 156 11.27 -14.47 16.11
N LEU A 157 10.98 -15.06 14.94
CA LEU A 157 9.93 -16.06 14.72
C LEU A 157 9.88 -17.01 15.91
N ALA A 158 9.17 -16.62 16.97
CA ALA A 158 9.02 -17.38 18.17
C ALA A 158 7.91 -18.33 17.78
N ILE A 159 8.29 -19.36 17.03
CA ILE A 159 7.58 -20.61 17.05
C ILE A 159 7.39 -20.88 18.54
N PRO A 160 6.15 -20.95 19.06
CA PRO A 160 5.93 -21.49 20.38
C PRO A 160 6.16 -23.00 20.23
N CYS A 161 7.41 -23.42 20.07
CA CYS A 161 7.82 -24.79 20.31
C CYS A 161 7.74 -24.95 21.83
N HIS A 162 6.53 -25.23 22.33
CA HIS A 162 6.16 -25.87 23.59
C HIS A 162 4.75 -25.41 24.00
N ALA A 163 3.73 -26.00 23.38
CA ALA A 163 2.43 -26.17 24.01
C ALA A 163 2.00 -27.63 23.83
N ARG A 164 1.80 -28.28 24.97
CA ARG A 164 1.50 -29.69 25.19
C ARG A 164 0.42 -30.23 24.24
N GLU A 165 0.56 -31.50 23.90
CA GLU A 165 -0.49 -32.36 23.33
C GLU A 165 -1.80 -32.16 24.09
N GLN A 166 -2.69 -31.35 23.51
CA GLN A 166 -4.11 -31.29 23.83
C GLN A 166 -4.87 -31.83 22.61
N PRO A 167 -6.05 -32.44 22.81
CA PRO A 167 -6.75 -33.15 21.74
C PRO A 167 -7.03 -32.21 20.57
N ARG A 168 -6.70 -32.66 19.35
CA ARG A 168 -6.98 -31.96 18.10
C ARG A 168 -8.50 -31.78 17.93
N GLU A 169 -9.03 -30.71 18.48
CA GLU A 169 -10.26 -30.12 17.95
C GLU A 169 -9.98 -29.70 16.50
N LYS A 170 -10.95 -29.96 15.62
CA LYS A 170 -10.85 -29.68 14.18
C LYS A 170 -10.74 -28.17 13.96
N PHE A 171 -9.53 -27.61 14.05
CA PHE A 171 -9.23 -26.29 13.49
C PHE A 171 -9.41 -26.41 11.98
N GLN A 172 -10.54 -25.94 11.47
CA GLN A 172 -10.62 -25.52 10.08
C GLN A 172 -9.55 -24.43 9.93
N GLU A 173 -8.42 -24.75 9.29
CA GLU A 173 -7.44 -23.74 8.87
C GLU A 173 -8.17 -22.77 7.93
N GLU A 174 -8.64 -21.66 8.51
CA GLU A 174 -9.36 -20.65 7.77
C GLU A 174 -8.35 -19.91 6.90
N ILE A 175 -8.41 -20.18 5.60
CA ILE A 175 -7.49 -19.61 4.60
C ILE A 175 -7.42 -18.09 4.73
N GLU A 176 -6.22 -17.60 5.02
CA GLU A 176 -5.95 -16.20 5.28
C GLU A 176 -5.68 -15.46 3.96
N ILE A 177 -6.75 -14.93 3.35
CA ILE A 177 -6.67 -14.16 2.10
C ILE A 177 -6.23 -12.70 2.31
N ILE A 178 -6.26 -12.22 3.55
CA ILE A 178 -5.82 -10.89 3.99
C ILE A 178 -5.08 -10.99 5.33
N PRO A 179 -4.15 -10.08 5.64
CA PRO A 179 -3.49 -10.06 6.95
C PRO A 179 -4.47 -9.80 8.12
N ARG A 180 -4.39 -10.57 9.20
CA ARG A 180 -5.23 -10.42 10.41
C ARG A 180 -4.62 -9.58 11.54
N SER A 181 -3.34 -9.24 11.45
CA SER A 181 -2.66 -8.40 12.44
C SER A 181 -1.73 -7.39 11.76
N LYS A 182 -1.37 -6.33 12.49
CA LYS A 182 -0.41 -5.32 12.01
C LYS A 182 0.94 -5.94 11.68
N GLU A 183 1.41 -6.90 12.47
CA GLU A 183 2.65 -7.63 12.25
C GLU A 183 2.55 -8.45 10.96
N SER A 184 1.45 -9.20 10.79
CA SER A 184 1.17 -9.98 9.57
C SER A 184 1.10 -9.09 8.32
N LEU A 185 0.49 -7.89 8.42
CA LEU A 185 0.45 -6.92 7.32
C LEU A 185 1.86 -6.43 6.99
N LEU A 186 2.59 -5.90 7.97
CA LEU A 186 3.92 -5.32 7.76
C LEU A 186 4.94 -6.37 7.27
N ASN A 187 4.86 -7.61 7.77
CA ASN A 187 5.75 -8.71 7.37
C ASN A 187 5.49 -9.23 5.96
N SER A 188 4.28 -9.02 5.43
CA SER A 188 3.92 -9.46 4.08
C SER A 188 4.22 -8.41 3.01
N ILE A 189 4.61 -7.19 3.36
CA ILE A 189 4.95 -6.14 2.40
C ILE A 189 6.17 -6.55 1.58
N THR A 190 6.02 -6.61 0.25
CA THR A 190 7.13 -6.85 -0.69
C THR A 190 7.37 -5.67 -1.62
N ASP A 191 6.36 -4.83 -1.85
CA ASP A 191 6.43 -3.73 -2.79
C ASP A 191 5.75 -2.49 -2.22
N ILE A 192 6.40 -1.34 -2.39
CA ILE A 192 5.94 -0.03 -1.96
C ILE A 192 6.06 0.92 -3.16
N HIS A 193 4.92 1.40 -3.65
CA HIS A 193 4.82 2.28 -4.79
C HIS A 193 4.36 3.67 -4.36
N TYR A 194 5.22 4.66 -4.56
CA TYR A 194 4.84 6.07 -4.49
C TYR A 194 4.40 6.51 -5.87
N VAL A 195 3.11 6.82 -6.04
CA VAL A 195 2.50 7.14 -7.33
C VAL A 195 2.16 8.63 -7.38
N ASP A 196 3.03 9.42 -8.01
CA ASP A 196 2.87 10.87 -8.21
C ASP A 196 2.40 11.60 -6.94
N VAL A 197 3.06 11.25 -5.83
CA VAL A 197 2.77 11.73 -4.48
C VAL A 197 3.08 13.22 -4.38
N GLY A 198 2.23 13.94 -3.65
CA GLY A 198 2.43 15.37 -3.45
C GLY A 198 1.59 15.93 -2.31
N LEU A 199 2.11 16.99 -1.71
CA LEU A 199 1.50 17.79 -0.65
C LEU A 199 1.68 19.28 -0.96
N ASN A 200 0.98 20.16 -0.23
CA ASN A 200 1.23 21.60 -0.28
C ASN A 200 2.22 22.08 0.79
N SER A 201 2.73 21.15 1.60
CA SER A 201 3.82 21.31 2.57
C SER A 201 4.86 20.20 2.40
N SER A 202 5.96 20.30 3.15
CA SER A 202 6.91 19.20 3.34
C SER A 202 6.24 17.94 3.93
N GLY A 203 6.88 16.79 3.73
CA GLY A 203 6.46 15.47 4.20
C GLY A 203 5.80 14.61 3.13
N ALA A 204 5.98 14.92 1.84
CA ALA A 204 5.47 14.11 0.74
C ALA A 204 6.20 12.76 0.65
N TYR A 205 7.50 12.73 0.97
CA TYR A 205 8.30 11.51 1.09
C TYR A 205 8.99 11.43 2.45
N ILE A 206 9.21 10.22 2.94
CA ILE A 206 9.94 10.00 4.19
C ILE A 206 11.45 10.27 4.00
N THR A 207 12.01 11.13 4.84
CA THR A 207 13.44 11.51 4.81
C THR A 207 14.17 11.14 6.11
N ASP A 208 13.52 10.39 7.00
CA ASP A 208 14.14 9.89 8.23
C ASP A 208 15.06 8.70 7.94
N GLN A 209 16.37 8.95 7.96
CA GLN A 209 17.40 7.93 7.78
C GLN A 209 17.27 6.76 8.76
N ASN A 210 16.83 7.01 10.00
CA ASN A 210 16.71 5.95 11.01
C ASN A 210 15.62 4.95 10.65
N VAL A 211 14.54 5.40 10.02
CA VAL A 211 13.48 4.51 9.54
C VAL A 211 14.02 3.57 8.47
N ILE A 212 14.69 4.11 7.44
CA ILE A 212 15.22 3.30 6.34
C ILE A 212 16.35 2.37 6.82
N ALA A 213 17.23 2.83 7.70
CA ALA A 213 18.29 2.01 8.28
C ALA A 213 17.74 0.84 9.10
N ARG A 214 16.65 1.04 9.87
CA ARG A 214 16.00 -0.05 10.61
C ARG A 214 15.35 -1.07 9.69
N ILE A 215 14.69 -0.63 8.61
CA ILE A 215 14.14 -1.54 7.58
C ILE A 215 15.27 -2.37 6.96
N SER A 216 16.36 -1.71 6.56
CA SER A 216 17.55 -2.35 5.97
C SER A 216 18.16 -3.40 6.87
N LYS A 217 18.41 -3.04 8.15
CA LYS A 217 18.93 -3.96 9.16
C LYS A 217 18.04 -5.19 9.32
N ARG A 218 16.74 -4.97 9.44
CA ARG A 218 15.75 -6.04 9.56
C ARG A 218 15.74 -6.99 8.37
N LEU A 219 15.89 -6.46 7.15
CA LEU A 219 16.01 -7.29 5.94
C LEU A 219 17.33 -8.08 5.92
N ALA A 220 18.43 -7.49 6.37
CA ALA A 220 19.73 -8.15 6.46
C ALA A 220 19.72 -9.30 7.48
N ASP A 221 19.27 -9.01 8.71
CA ASP A 221 19.32 -9.91 9.86
C ASP A 221 18.19 -10.97 9.84
N GLY A 222 17.06 -10.63 9.20
CA GLY A 222 15.87 -11.47 9.16
C GLY A 222 15.77 -12.40 7.94
N GLY A 223 15.02 -13.50 8.11
CA GLY A 223 14.51 -14.32 6.99
C GLY A 223 13.37 -13.64 6.20
N ALA A 224 13.15 -12.34 6.40
CA ALA A 224 12.10 -11.58 5.75
C ALA A 224 12.31 -11.51 4.23
N PRO A 225 11.22 -11.50 3.43
CA PRO A 225 11.31 -11.30 1.99
C PRO A 225 11.89 -9.91 1.69
N GLY A 226 12.57 -9.79 0.54
CA GLY A 226 13.05 -8.49 0.08
C GLY A 226 11.92 -7.52 -0.22
N ILE A 227 12.20 -6.22 -0.04
CA ILE A 227 11.27 -5.12 -0.26
C ILE A 227 11.76 -4.26 -1.41
N ARG A 228 10.86 -3.92 -2.33
CA ARG A 228 11.11 -3.01 -3.44
C ARG A 228 10.33 -1.70 -3.27
N PHE A 229 11.03 -0.59 -3.32
CA PHE A 229 10.47 0.74 -3.43
C PHE A 229 10.44 1.16 -4.90
N SER A 230 9.29 1.63 -5.38
CA SER A 230 9.13 2.18 -6.72
C SER A 230 8.63 3.62 -6.61
N LEU A 231 9.44 4.57 -7.07
CA LEU A 231 9.09 5.99 -7.09
C LEU A 231 8.61 6.35 -8.50
N HIS A 232 7.32 6.62 -8.65
CA HIS A 232 6.70 7.00 -9.90
C HIS A 232 6.34 8.47 -9.85
N GLY A 233 6.78 9.25 -10.83
CA GLY A 233 6.47 10.68 -10.85
C GLY A 233 6.35 11.25 -12.25
N THR A 234 5.71 12.40 -12.30
CA THR A 234 5.45 13.17 -13.51
C THR A 234 6.06 14.56 -13.41
N PRO A 235 6.24 15.29 -14.54
CA PRO A 235 6.64 16.69 -14.52
C PRO A 235 5.76 17.54 -13.59
N ARG A 236 4.47 17.22 -13.46
CA ARG A 236 3.55 17.96 -12.61
C ARG A 236 3.90 17.89 -11.11
N GLN A 237 4.57 16.83 -10.63
CA GLN A 237 5.05 16.76 -9.25
C GLN A 237 6.54 17.10 -9.15
N TRP A 238 7.40 16.42 -9.90
CA TRP A 238 8.85 16.53 -9.71
C TRP A 238 9.50 17.76 -10.38
N CYS A 239 8.78 18.45 -11.27
CA CYS A 239 9.25 19.69 -11.89
C CYS A 239 8.46 20.92 -11.43
N ASP A 240 7.59 20.81 -10.42
CA ASP A 240 6.84 21.95 -9.89
C ASP A 240 7.75 22.85 -9.05
N SER A 241 8.17 23.98 -9.62
CA SER A 241 9.05 24.94 -8.96
C SER A 241 8.44 25.58 -7.70
N ARG A 242 7.11 25.60 -7.58
CA ARG A 242 6.43 26.11 -6.39
C ARG A 242 6.40 25.11 -5.24
N ARG A 243 6.68 23.84 -5.54
CA ARG A 243 6.68 22.72 -4.60
C ARG A 243 7.96 21.90 -4.73
N ALA A 244 9.09 22.60 -4.86
CA ALA A 244 10.41 21.98 -5.09
C ALA A 244 10.77 20.92 -4.04
N TRP A 245 10.30 21.08 -2.80
CA TRP A 245 10.49 20.11 -1.72
C TRP A 245 10.01 18.70 -2.08
N ILE A 246 9.01 18.53 -2.96
CA ILE A 246 8.53 17.21 -3.36
C ILE A 246 9.64 16.44 -4.07
N ARG A 247 10.35 17.10 -4.98
CA ARG A 247 11.50 16.49 -5.66
C ARG A 247 12.64 16.29 -4.68
N ASP A 248 12.96 17.29 -3.86
CA ASP A 248 14.08 17.23 -2.93
C ASP A 248 13.90 16.09 -1.90
N GLU A 249 12.69 15.91 -1.35
CA GLU A 249 12.36 14.81 -0.44
C GLU A 249 12.37 13.45 -1.14
N LYS A 250 11.91 13.38 -2.40
CA LYS A 250 11.99 12.17 -3.22
C LYS A 250 13.44 11.79 -3.53
N ASP A 251 14.28 12.76 -3.87
CA ASP A 251 15.72 12.57 -4.12
C ASP A 251 16.41 12.06 -2.85
N GLU A 252 16.07 12.64 -1.70
CA GLU A 252 16.61 12.20 -0.41
C GLU A 252 16.15 10.78 -0.05
N LEU A 253 14.86 10.45 -0.21
CA LEU A 253 14.38 9.07 0.00
C LEU A 253 15.11 8.08 -0.91
N TYR A 254 15.26 8.40 -2.20
CA TYR A 254 15.98 7.55 -3.15
C TYR A 254 17.42 7.31 -2.69
N ARG A 255 18.14 8.38 -2.33
CA ARG A 255 19.51 8.33 -1.82
C ARG A 255 19.62 7.46 -0.56
N LEU A 256 18.70 7.62 0.39
CA LEU A 256 18.65 6.82 1.61
C LEU A 256 18.46 5.34 1.30
N LEU A 257 17.48 5.01 0.44
CA LEU A 257 17.20 3.63 0.03
C LEU A 257 18.38 2.99 -0.71
N GLU A 258 19.03 3.70 -1.64
CA GLU A 258 20.22 3.19 -2.33
C GLU A 258 21.38 2.96 -1.37
N SER A 259 21.62 3.88 -0.44
CA SER A 259 22.71 3.76 0.54
C SER A 259 22.53 2.55 1.47
N GLU A 260 21.28 2.21 1.76
CA GLU A 260 20.93 1.08 2.62
C GLU A 260 20.76 -0.24 1.85
N ALA A 261 20.49 -0.19 0.55
CA ALA A 261 20.34 -1.38 -0.30
C ALA A 261 21.55 -2.32 -0.23
N GLN A 262 22.77 -1.77 -0.22
CA GLN A 262 24.01 -2.53 -0.10
C GLN A 262 24.11 -3.28 1.24
N LYS A 263 23.65 -2.66 2.34
CA LYS A 263 23.68 -3.25 3.69
C LYS A 263 22.67 -4.37 3.86
N SER A 264 21.58 -4.34 3.10
CA SER A 264 20.53 -5.36 3.12
C SER A 264 20.87 -6.65 2.35
N GLY A 265 22.05 -6.75 1.74
CA GLY A 265 22.41 -7.88 0.87
C GLY A 265 21.56 -7.96 -0.41
N GLY A 266 21.10 -6.82 -0.93
CA GLY A 266 20.25 -6.72 -2.12
C GLY A 266 18.77 -7.02 -1.89
N LYS A 267 18.35 -7.24 -0.63
CA LYS A 267 16.94 -7.46 -0.28
C LYS A 267 16.12 -6.17 -0.29
N LEU A 268 16.74 -5.02 -0.03
CA LEU A 268 16.15 -3.70 -0.24
C LEU A 268 16.52 -3.22 -1.64
N ARG A 269 15.51 -2.86 -2.44
CA ARG A 269 15.68 -2.34 -3.80
C ARG A 269 14.90 -1.06 -3.96
N VAL A 270 15.41 -0.14 -4.77
CA VAL A 270 14.70 1.08 -5.16
C VAL A 270 14.79 1.25 -6.67
N CYS A 271 13.70 1.71 -7.28
CA CYS A 271 13.70 2.17 -8.66
C CYS A 271 12.94 3.49 -8.79
N GLU A 272 13.40 4.33 -9.70
CA GLU A 272 12.75 5.58 -10.08
C GLU A 272 12.23 5.48 -11.51
N ARG A 273 11.01 5.95 -11.74
CA ARG A 273 10.41 6.02 -13.07
C ARG A 273 9.75 7.39 -13.27
N PHE A 274 10.30 8.15 -14.22
CA PHE A 274 9.80 9.47 -14.60
C PHE A 274 8.96 9.38 -15.89
N TYR A 275 7.67 9.66 -15.77
CA TYR A 275 6.70 9.51 -16.86
C TYR A 275 6.40 10.84 -17.54
N PHE A 276 6.07 10.80 -18.83
CA PHE A 276 5.62 11.97 -19.60
C PHE A 276 6.65 13.11 -19.67
N ALA A 277 7.95 12.82 -19.57
CA ALA A 277 9.03 13.81 -19.58
C ALA A 277 9.02 14.76 -20.79
N ASN A 278 8.40 14.34 -21.90
CA ASN A 278 8.26 15.11 -23.14
C ASN A 278 6.99 15.97 -23.21
N ARG A 279 6.18 16.03 -22.15
CA ARG A 279 4.92 16.78 -22.10
C ARG A 279 4.99 17.91 -21.07
N PRO A 280 4.36 19.07 -21.33
CA PRO A 280 4.22 20.11 -20.31
C PRO A 280 3.36 19.60 -19.14
N PRO A 281 3.62 20.05 -17.90
CA PRO A 281 2.88 19.58 -16.72
C PRO A 281 1.39 19.95 -16.81
N ASP A 282 0.52 18.95 -16.70
CA ASP A 282 -0.93 19.12 -16.77
C ASP A 282 -1.65 18.27 -15.71
N MET A 283 -2.94 18.53 -15.47
CA MET A 283 -3.68 17.77 -14.46
C MET A 283 -3.91 16.31 -14.86
N GLN A 284 -3.95 16.03 -16.17
CA GLN A 284 -4.21 14.70 -16.69
C GLN A 284 -3.08 13.73 -16.35
N MET A 285 -1.81 14.12 -16.54
CA MET A 285 -0.67 13.24 -16.30
C MET A 285 -0.60 12.75 -14.84
N HIS A 286 -1.05 13.58 -13.89
CA HIS A 286 -1.14 13.20 -12.49
C HIS A 286 -1.99 11.96 -12.30
N PHE A 287 -3.13 11.85 -12.98
CA PHE A 287 -3.99 10.68 -12.91
C PHE A 287 -3.53 9.59 -13.88
N GLU A 288 -3.16 9.95 -15.11
CA GLU A 288 -2.77 9.03 -16.18
C GLU A 288 -1.60 8.11 -15.76
N VAL A 289 -0.73 8.58 -14.86
CA VAL A 289 0.37 7.78 -14.30
C VAL A 289 -0.11 6.52 -13.57
N ILE A 290 -1.32 6.49 -13.00
CA ILE A 290 -1.91 5.28 -12.37
C ILE A 290 -1.98 4.13 -13.40
N GLU A 291 -2.24 4.46 -14.67
CA GLU A 291 -2.28 3.47 -15.75
C GLU A 291 -0.92 3.23 -16.40
N LYS A 292 -0.05 4.24 -16.41
CA LYS A 292 1.28 4.11 -17.02
C LYS A 292 2.32 3.50 -16.10
N MET A 293 2.07 3.47 -14.78
CA MET A 293 3.06 2.99 -13.83
C MET A 293 3.47 1.55 -14.14
N ASP A 294 4.75 1.35 -14.35
CA ASP A 294 5.32 0.03 -14.52
C ASP A 294 5.54 -0.59 -13.14
N VAL A 295 5.00 -1.80 -12.96
CA VAL A 295 5.03 -2.56 -11.70
C VAL A 295 5.95 -3.79 -11.79
N SER A 296 6.58 -3.99 -12.96
CA SER A 296 7.57 -5.05 -13.17
C SER A 296 8.88 -4.79 -12.44
#